data_AF-A0A5T9HR37-F1
#
_entry.id   AF-A0A5T9HR37-F1
#
_cell.length_a   1.000
_cell.length_b   1.000
_cell.length_c   1.000
_cell.angle_alpha   90.00
_cell.angle_beta   90.00
_cell.angle_gamma   90.00
#
_symmetry.space_group_name_H-M   'P 1'
#
loop_
_entity.id
_entity.type
_entity.pdbx_description
1 polymer ?
#
loop_
_entity_poly.entity_id
_entity_poly.type
_entity_poly.pdbx_seq_one_letter_code
_entity_poly.pdbx_strand_id
1 'polypeptide(L)'
;GESNLFLLGGFNPIKYGDLPIENIYSDLIDVFSNLKKMVPFAYDEGGNCFLLSLRDKDYGKVYIWLMDEKELAFVSESFDEFINELS
;
A
#
# COMPACT_ATOMS: atom_id res chain seq x y z
N GLY A 1 20.74 -13.61 -0.36
CA GLY A 1 20.98 -12.35 0.36
C GLY A 1 20.45 -11.26 -0.52
N GLU A 2 19.12 -11.17 -0.59
CA GLU A 2 18.44 -10.12 -1.32
C GLU A 2 18.00 -9.11 -0.26
N SER A 3 18.44 -7.88 -0.45
CA SER A 3 18.06 -6.74 0.37
C SER A 3 16.55 -6.66 0.41
N ASN A 4 15.98 -6.57 1.62
CA ASN A 4 14.60 -6.13 1.81
C ASN A 4 14.48 -4.73 1.17
N LEU A 5 14.09 -4.68 -0.10
CA LEU A 5 14.10 -3.46 -0.94
C LEU A 5 13.05 -2.44 -0.50
N PHE A 6 12.20 -2.82 0.44
CA PHE A 6 11.11 -2.02 0.97
C PHE A 6 11.28 -1.93 2.49
N LEU A 7 11.74 -0.77 2.97
CA LEU A 7 11.82 -0.47 4.40
C LEU A 7 10.40 -0.21 4.91
N LEU A 8 9.66 -1.28 5.19
CA LEU A 8 8.33 -1.20 5.77
C LEU A 8 8.40 -0.46 7.11
N GLY A 9 7.73 0.69 7.20
CA GLY A 9 7.63 1.49 8.41
C GLY A 9 6.55 0.96 9.36
N GLY A 10 5.47 0.39 8.81
CA GLY A 10 4.42 -0.23 9.61
C GLY A 10 3.14 -0.50 8.83
N PHE A 11 2.17 -1.12 9.49
CA PHE A 11 0.83 -1.37 8.96
C PHE A 11 -0.16 -0.31 9.43
N ASN A 12 -1.04 0.12 8.53
CA ASN A 12 -2.12 1.03 8.87
C ASN A 12 -3.19 0.30 9.71
N PRO A 13 -3.72 0.94 10.77
CA PRO A 13 -4.74 0.32 11.58
C PRO A 13 -6.04 0.17 10.79
N ILE A 14 -6.70 -0.98 10.93
CA ILE A 14 -7.96 -1.24 10.23
C ILE A 14 -9.15 -0.51 10.88
N LYS A 15 -9.14 -0.32 12.20
CA LYS A 15 -10.32 0.20 12.93
C LYS A 15 -10.00 0.97 14.20
N TYR A 16 -8.96 0.56 14.92
CA TYR A 16 -8.59 1.14 16.21
C TYR A 16 -7.31 1.97 16.07
N GLY A 17 -7.26 3.12 16.73
CA GLY A 17 -6.16 4.09 16.61
C GLY A 17 -6.64 5.41 16.04
N ASP A 18 -5.72 6.36 15.90
CA ASP A 18 -6.05 7.74 15.55
C ASP A 18 -6.36 7.93 14.06
N LEU A 19 -5.79 7.08 13.19
CA LEU A 19 -5.94 7.18 11.74
C LEU A 19 -6.22 5.83 11.08
N PRO A 20 -7.48 5.35 11.10
CA PRO A 20 -7.90 4.11 10.45
C PRO A 20 -7.77 4.12 8.92
N ILE A 21 -7.66 2.93 8.33
CA ILE A 21 -7.46 2.72 6.90
C ILE A 21 -8.54 3.35 6.01
N GLU A 22 -9.79 3.43 6.48
CA GLU A 22 -10.88 4.08 5.77
C GLU A 22 -10.67 5.59 5.60
N ASN A 23 -10.09 6.25 6.61
CA ASN A 23 -9.80 7.68 6.56
C ASN A 23 -8.62 7.93 5.61
N ILE A 24 -7.55 7.12 5.74
CA ILE A 24 -6.38 7.18 4.86
C ILE A 24 -6.80 6.96 3.41
N TYR A 25 -7.65 5.97 3.16
CA TYR A 25 -8.16 5.69 1.81
C TYR A 25 -8.97 6.86 1.27
N SER A 26 -9.86 7.47 2.06
CA SER A 26 -10.65 8.63 1.65
C SER A 26 -9.75 9.79 1.23
N ASP A 27 -8.81 10.17 2.09
CA ASP A 27 -7.89 11.29 1.84
C ASP A 27 -7.02 11.03 0.60
N LEU A 28 -6.54 9.79 0.45
CA LEU A 28 -5.71 9.39 -0.68
C LEU A 28 -6.46 9.53 -2.01
N ILE A 29 -7.70 9.03 -2.12
CA ILE A 29 -8.44 9.06 -3.38
C ILE A 29 -9.03 10.43 -3.70
N ASP A 30 -9.21 11.29 -2.69
CA ASP A 30 -9.64 12.68 -2.88
C ASP A 30 -8.56 13.48 -3.62
N VAL A 31 -7.28 13.16 -3.38
CA VAL A 31 -6.14 13.75 -4.09
C VAL A 31 -5.79 12.97 -5.37
N PHE A 32 -5.78 11.64 -5.29
CA PHE A 32 -5.31 10.73 -6.35
C PHE A 32 -6.42 9.76 -6.78
N SER A 33 -7.39 10.29 -7.53
CA SER A 33 -8.56 9.52 -7.97
C SER A 33 -8.24 8.26 -8.81
N ASN A 34 -7.04 8.15 -9.37
CA ASN A 34 -6.54 6.97 -10.09
C ASN A 34 -6.27 5.77 -9.16
N LEU A 35 -6.19 5.98 -7.84
CA LEU A 35 -5.96 4.94 -6.83
C LEU A 35 -7.27 4.34 -6.26
N LYS A 36 -8.43 4.68 -6.84
CA LYS A 36 -9.70 4.07 -6.45
C LYS A 36 -9.63 2.54 -6.51
N LYS A 37 -10.23 1.90 -5.50
CA LYS A 37 -10.18 0.45 -5.25
C LYS A 37 -8.78 -0.09 -4.95
N MET A 38 -7.90 0.73 -4.37
CA MET A 38 -6.59 0.29 -3.87
C MET A 38 -6.45 0.68 -2.41
N VAL A 39 -6.32 -0.30 -1.54
CA VAL A 39 -6.43 -0.13 -0.08
C VAL A 39 -5.04 0.14 0.53
N PRO A 40 -4.84 1.26 1.23
CA PRO A 40 -3.54 1.65 1.81
C PRO A 40 -3.25 0.88 3.11
N PHE A 41 -2.69 -0.32 3.02
CA PHE A 41 -2.55 -1.20 4.17
C PHE A 41 -1.25 -1.00 4.96
N ALA A 42 -0.23 -0.37 4.38
CA ALA A 42 1.04 -0.11 5.04
C ALA A 42 1.75 1.13 4.48
N TYR A 43 2.83 1.53 5.14
CA TYR A 43 3.65 2.68 4.76
C TYR A 43 5.14 2.38 4.97
N ASP A 44 6.01 3.14 4.29
CA ASP A 44 7.45 3.19 4.56
C ASP A 44 7.85 4.44 5.38
N GLU A 45 9.12 4.54 5.78
CA GLU A 45 9.63 5.72 6.49
C GLU A 45 9.67 7.01 5.62
N GLY A 46 9.53 6.88 4.30
CA GLY A 46 9.50 7.98 3.34
C GLY A 46 8.10 8.55 3.10
N GLY A 47 7.06 7.96 3.72
CA GLY A 47 5.67 8.37 3.52
C GLY A 47 5.02 7.77 2.27
N ASN A 48 5.68 6.84 1.58
CA ASN A 48 5.07 6.09 0.49
C ASN A 48 4.08 5.08 1.03
N CYS A 49 3.07 4.75 0.20
CA CYS A 49 1.94 3.95 0.65
C CYS A 49 1.88 2.62 -0.08
N PHE A 50 1.87 1.51 0.66
CA PHE A 50 1.61 0.19 0.10
C PHE A 50 0.11 -0.02 -0.07
N LEU A 51 -0.27 -0.47 -1.26
CA LEU A 51 -1.64 -0.56 -1.73
C LEU A 51 -1.99 -2.00 -2.12
N LEU A 52 -3.07 -2.52 -1.56
CA LEU A 52 -3.68 -3.79 -1.96
C LEU A 52 -4.77 -3.51 -3.00
N SER A 53 -4.63 -4.08 -4.20
CA SER A 53 -5.62 -3.86 -5.25
C SER A 53 -6.90 -4.67 -5.05
N LEU A 54 -8.05 -3.99 -5.16
CA LEU A 54 -9.39 -4.56 -5.24
C LEU A 54 -10.01 -4.37 -6.64
N ARG A 55 -9.19 -4.05 -7.66
CA ARG A 55 -9.67 -3.88 -9.04
C ARG A 55 -9.75 -5.25 -9.71
N ASP A 56 -10.75 -5.46 -10.55
CA ASP A 56 -10.97 -6.76 -11.21
C ASP A 56 -9.78 -7.24 -12.06
N LYS A 57 -9.00 -6.30 -12.63
CA LYS A 57 -7.86 -6.61 -13.50
C LYS A 57 -6.60 -7.11 -12.77
N ASP A 58 -6.47 -6.80 -11.49
CA ASP A 58 -5.26 -7.08 -10.70
C ASP A 58 -5.58 -7.29 -9.20
N TYR A 59 -6.73 -7.90 -8.93
CA TYR A 59 -7.21 -8.17 -7.58
C TYR A 59 -6.18 -8.96 -6.77
N GLY A 60 -5.89 -8.49 -5.56
CA GLY A 60 -4.95 -9.14 -4.63
C GLY A 60 -3.48 -8.76 -4.82
N LYS A 61 -3.11 -8.10 -5.93
CA LYS A 61 -1.74 -7.62 -6.15
C LYS A 61 -1.38 -6.47 -5.21
N VAL A 62 -0.11 -6.40 -4.84
CA VAL A 62 0.47 -5.36 -3.99
C VAL A 62 1.28 -4.38 -4.84
N TYR A 63 1.05 -3.10 -4.58
CA TYR A 63 1.76 -1.98 -5.19
C TYR A 63 2.32 -1.06 -4.11
N ILE A 64 3.26 -0.20 -4.47
CA ILE A 64 3.65 0.97 -3.69
C ILE A 64 3.35 2.23 -4.50
N TRP A 65 2.69 3.19 -3.86
CA TRP A 65 2.50 4.54 -4.39
C TRP A 65 3.62 5.42 -3.89
N LEU A 66 4.47 5.83 -4.82
CA LEU A 66 5.59 6.71 -4.61
C LEU A 66 5.07 8.16 -4.59
N MET A 67 5.02 8.77 -3.40
CA MET A 67 4.30 10.02 -3.18
C MET A 67 4.90 11.20 -3.93
N ASP A 68 6.23 11.27 -4.00
CA ASP A 68 6.96 12.36 -4.67
C ASP A 68 6.90 12.21 -6.19
N GLU A 69 7.13 11.00 -6.69
CA GLU A 69 7.11 10.66 -8.12
C GLU A 69 5.69 10.61 -8.69
N LYS A 70 4.68 10.44 -7.83
CA LYS A 70 3.27 10.18 -8.21
C LYS A 70 3.17 8.98 -9.14
N GLU A 71 3.91 7.93 -8.79
CA GLU A 71 4.05 6.71 -9.57
C GLU A 71 3.53 5.51 -8.77
N LEU A 72 2.86 4.60 -9.47
CA LEU A 72 2.41 3.32 -8.92
C LEU A 72 3.37 2.23 -9.37
N ALA A 73 4.20 1.74 -8.46
CA ALA A 73 5.15 0.66 -8.73
C ALA A 73 4.60 -0.68 -8.24
N PHE A 74 4.84 -1.74 -9.01
CA PHE A 74 4.47 -3.11 -8.65
C PHE A 74 5.43 -3.66 -7.58
N VAL A 75 4.88 -4.38 -6.60
CA VAL A 75 5.66 -4.98 -5.50
C VAL A 75 5.52 -6.50 -5.50
N SER A 76 4.29 -7.04 -5.49
CA SER A 76 4.08 -8.49 -5.35
C SER A 76 2.78 -8.97 -6.00
N GLU A 77 2.74 -10.22 -6.46
CA GLU A 77 1.55 -10.80 -7.12
C GLU A 77 0.42 -11.08 -6.13
N SER A 78 0.70 -11.20 -4.84
CA SER A 78 -0.33 -11.40 -3.80
C SER A 78 0.05 -10.82 -2.44
N PHE A 79 -0.94 -10.56 -1.59
CA PHE A 79 -0.69 -10.16 -0.20
C PHE A 79 0.07 -11.24 0.59
N ASP A 80 -0.23 -12.52 0.36
CA ASP A 80 0.45 -13.63 1.05
C ASP A 80 1.93 -13.70 0.67
N GLU A 81 2.25 -13.53 -0.62
CA GLU A 81 3.64 -13.47 -1.10
C GLU A 81 4.38 -12.29 -0.49
N PHE A 82 3.78 -11.10 -0.48
CA PHE A 82 4.35 -9.93 0.19
C PHE A 82 4.67 -10.18 1.67
N ILE A 83 3.75 -10.81 2.43
CA ILE A 83 4.00 -11.11 3.85
C ILE A 83 5.11 -12.16 4.04
N ASN A 84 5.18 -13.16 3.15
CA ASN A 84 6.22 -14.18 3.22
C ASN A 84 7.63 -13.61 2.98
N GLU A 85 7.77 -12.53 2.21
CA GLU A 85 9.04 -11.83 1.99
C GLU A 85 9.53 -11.02 3.20
N LEU A 86 8.63 -10.69 4.13
CA LEU A 86 8.98 -9.95 5.35
C LEU A 86 9.50 -10.84 6.49
N SER A 87 9.42 -12.17 6.34
CA SER A 87 9.74 -13.17 7.36
C SER A 87 11.20 -13.64 7.28
#